data_AF-X7SA84-F1
#
_entry.id   AF-X7SA84-F1
#
_cell.length_a   1.000
_cell.length_b   1.000
_cell.length_c   1.000
_cell.angle_alpha   90.00
_cell.angle_beta   90.00
_cell.angle_gamma   90.00
#
_symmetry.space_group_name_H-M   'P 1'
#
loop_
_entity.id
_entity.type
_entity.pdbx_description
1 polymer ?
#
loop_
_entity_poly.entity_id
_entity_poly.type
_entity_poly.pdbx_seq_one_letter_code
_entity_poly.pdbx_strand_id
1 'polypeptide(L)'
;MKIKFEENLEYQLEAINSITDIFSGQETAKTIFTVEKSNNPQLSIVADENDLGTGNKLLLLPEEISENLNNIQTRNGLAKTEVLGKNTYNFSIEMETGTGKTYVYLRTIMELNKKYGFTKFIIVVPSLAIKEGVYKTLQITEEHFKSLYENTPYDYFIYDSKKINMIRNFAVNDSIQILIINIDSFNKDTNIINQERDQANGYRPIDYISQCNPIVIVDEPQNMESDIAKKAIKELNPLCTLRYSATHKERYNPVFKLDSIAAYEKKLVKQIEVATVGVTENLNTEYIKVLSIKASKTGITAKIELDVKNKSGVSRKEISIKHGDILSEKAKRDIYDGYIVNEITYNEVDPAKSFIDFGKVKLALGQVNGGQDPDLIKRLQIRKTIQEHFEKQLALKSKGIKVLSLFFIDKVANYRIYDSETGEAKKGKYALMFEEEYNNFIQS
;
A
#
# COMPACT_ATOMS: atom_id res chain seq x y z
N MET A 1 -19.72 8.75 -13.70
CA MET A 1 -19.58 9.47 -12.43
C MET A 1 -18.50 10.52 -12.62
N LYS A 2 -18.81 11.82 -12.50
CA LYS A 2 -17.79 12.88 -12.56
C LYS A 2 -17.38 13.23 -11.14
N ILE A 3 -16.09 13.11 -10.83
CA ILE A 3 -15.56 13.44 -9.51
C ILE A 3 -15.53 14.97 -9.40
N LYS A 4 -16.04 15.53 -8.30
CA LYS A 4 -15.89 16.94 -7.97
C LYS A 4 -14.76 17.06 -6.95
N PHE A 5 -13.72 17.82 -7.28
CA PHE A 5 -12.61 18.09 -6.38
C PHE A 5 -12.92 19.32 -5.54
N GLU A 6 -12.56 19.28 -4.26
CA GLU A 6 -12.64 20.42 -3.36
C GLU A 6 -11.23 21.02 -3.25
N GLU A 7 -11.04 22.23 -3.78
CA GLU A 7 -9.73 22.86 -3.90
C GLU A 7 -9.36 23.74 -2.71
N ASN A 8 -10.29 24.02 -1.79
CA ASN A 8 -10.07 24.98 -0.70
C ASN A 8 -10.04 24.32 0.67
N LEU A 9 -9.68 23.03 0.75
CA LEU A 9 -9.47 22.35 2.03
C LEU A 9 -8.23 22.94 2.72
N GLU A 10 -8.45 23.68 3.80
CA GLU A 10 -7.42 24.44 4.51
C GLU A 10 -6.20 23.59 4.90
N TYR A 11 -6.41 22.42 5.49
CA TYR A 11 -5.31 21.52 5.88
C TYR A 11 -4.49 21.00 4.69
N GLN A 12 -5.08 20.92 3.49
CA GLN A 12 -4.35 20.56 2.27
C GLN A 12 -3.52 21.75 1.79
N LEU A 13 -4.09 22.96 1.83
CA LEU A 13 -3.37 24.19 1.51
C LEU A 13 -2.20 24.44 2.47
N GLU A 14 -2.38 24.21 3.77
CA GLU A 14 -1.32 24.29 4.78
C GLU A 14 -0.16 23.32 4.46
N ALA A 15 -0.48 22.08 4.09
CA ALA A 15 0.52 21.09 3.71
C ALA A 15 1.29 21.52 2.45
N ILE A 16 0.60 22.02 1.43
CA ILE A 16 1.22 22.51 0.19
C ILE A 16 2.10 23.73 0.47
N ASN A 17 1.59 24.70 1.23
CA ASN A 17 2.32 25.91 1.59
C ASN A 17 3.58 25.59 2.40
N SER A 18 3.50 24.63 3.33
CA SER A 18 4.66 24.17 4.10
C SER A 18 5.79 23.62 3.24
N ILE A 19 5.51 23.21 1.99
CA ILE A 19 6.52 22.78 1.04
C ILE A 19 6.97 23.94 0.17
N THR A 20 6.03 24.73 -0.38
CA THR A 20 6.41 25.86 -1.23
C THR A 20 7.23 26.89 -0.48
N ASP A 21 6.96 27.07 0.81
CA ASP A 21 7.63 28.08 1.62
C ASP A 21 9.09 27.72 1.93
N ILE A 22 9.49 26.46 1.73
CA ILE A 22 10.90 26.02 1.83
C ILE A 22 11.76 26.83 0.84
N PHE A 23 11.18 27.17 -0.31
CA PHE A 23 11.83 27.89 -1.40
C PHE A 23 11.45 29.37 -1.44
N SER A 24 10.97 29.95 -0.33
CA SER A 24 10.68 31.39 -0.28
C SER A 24 11.93 32.20 -0.63
N GLY A 25 11.78 33.17 -1.55
CA GLY A 25 12.91 33.95 -2.09
C GLY A 25 13.55 33.37 -3.35
N GLN A 26 13.19 32.15 -3.76
CA GLN A 26 13.67 31.57 -5.02
C GLN A 26 13.12 32.32 -6.23
N GLU A 27 14.02 32.80 -7.09
CA GLU A 27 13.64 33.32 -8.42
C GLU A 27 13.49 32.18 -9.45
N THR A 28 12.73 32.43 -10.50
CA THR A 28 12.58 31.47 -11.61
C THR A 28 13.91 31.27 -12.32
N ALA A 29 14.46 30.05 -12.25
CA ALA A 29 15.73 29.71 -12.88
C ALA A 29 15.74 28.26 -13.37
N LYS A 30 16.53 28.00 -14.41
CA LYS A 30 16.72 26.67 -15.00
C LYS A 30 18.20 26.39 -15.24
N THR A 31 18.57 25.11 -15.20
CA THR A 31 19.87 24.61 -15.65
C THR A 31 19.71 24.15 -17.10
N ILE A 32 20.69 24.45 -17.96
CA ILE A 32 20.73 23.99 -19.36
C ILE A 32 21.94 23.07 -19.51
N PHE A 33 21.75 21.93 -20.19
CA PHE A 33 22.82 20.98 -20.49
C PHE A 33 22.61 20.39 -21.90
N THR A 34 23.66 19.79 -22.47
CA THR A 34 23.60 19.22 -23.81
C THR A 34 23.09 17.78 -23.77
N VAL A 35 22.17 17.43 -24.68
CA VAL A 35 21.61 16.09 -24.85
C VAL A 35 21.96 15.60 -26.26
N GLU A 36 22.89 14.64 -26.36
CA GLU A 36 23.34 14.10 -27.66
C GLU A 36 22.19 13.47 -28.46
N LYS A 37 22.12 13.67 -29.79
CA LYS A 37 21.03 13.17 -30.67
C LYS A 37 21.02 11.66 -30.83
N SER A 38 19.84 11.05 -30.97
CA SER A 38 19.71 9.61 -31.19
C SER A 38 20.32 9.22 -32.55
N ASN A 39 21.23 8.24 -32.60
CA ASN A 39 21.82 7.70 -33.84
C ASN A 39 20.83 6.89 -34.72
N ASN A 40 19.54 7.22 -34.69
CA ASN A 40 18.51 6.54 -35.48
C ASN A 40 18.45 7.12 -36.91
N PRO A 41 18.71 6.31 -37.97
CA PRO A 41 18.82 6.78 -39.36
C PRO A 41 17.54 7.38 -39.98
N GLN A 42 16.38 7.27 -39.32
CA GLN A 42 15.10 7.77 -39.84
C GLN A 42 14.78 9.23 -39.44
N LEU A 43 15.58 9.84 -38.55
CA LEU A 43 15.36 11.20 -38.02
C LEU A 43 16.45 12.21 -38.44
N SER A 44 17.40 11.81 -39.29
CA SER A 44 18.64 12.55 -39.58
C SER A 44 18.54 13.65 -40.65
N ILE A 45 17.34 14.03 -41.11
CA ILE A 45 17.21 14.93 -42.28
C ILE A 45 17.21 16.42 -41.93
N VAL A 46 17.17 16.83 -40.65
CA VAL A 46 17.16 18.26 -40.31
C VAL A 46 18.00 18.59 -39.05
N ALA A 47 19.05 19.38 -39.27
CA ALA A 47 19.94 20.10 -38.33
C ALA A 47 21.03 19.31 -37.57
N ASP A 48 22.29 19.68 -37.84
CA ASP A 48 23.58 19.29 -37.23
C ASP A 48 23.79 19.87 -35.80
N GLU A 49 22.74 20.04 -35.01
CA GLU A 49 22.83 20.58 -33.64
C GLU A 49 22.32 19.58 -32.59
N ASN A 50 23.03 19.46 -31.47
CA ASN A 50 22.62 18.68 -30.29
C ASN A 50 21.35 19.29 -29.68
N ASP A 51 20.49 18.45 -29.06
CA ASP A 51 19.34 18.96 -28.31
C ASP A 51 19.82 19.60 -26.99
N LEU A 52 19.09 20.60 -26.50
CA LEU A 52 19.32 21.19 -25.18
C LEU A 52 18.34 20.57 -24.17
N GLY A 53 18.89 19.97 -23.11
CA GLY A 53 18.15 19.52 -21.94
C GLY A 53 18.01 20.63 -20.92
N THR A 54 16.93 20.58 -20.14
CA THR A 54 16.69 21.51 -19.04
C THR A 54 16.54 20.79 -17.71
N GLY A 55 16.94 21.45 -16.63
CA GLY A 55 16.85 20.94 -15.27
C GLY A 55 16.40 22.01 -14.29
N ASN A 56 15.89 21.60 -13.14
CA ASN A 56 15.60 22.54 -12.07
C ASN A 56 16.91 23.18 -11.56
N LYS A 57 16.84 24.43 -11.13
CA LYS A 57 17.97 25.16 -10.53
C LYS A 57 17.53 25.79 -9.22
N LEU A 58 18.27 25.49 -8.16
CA LEU A 58 18.11 26.15 -6.86
C LEU A 58 19.14 27.29 -6.78
N LEU A 59 18.68 28.50 -6.47
CA LEU A 59 19.52 29.68 -6.29
C LEU A 59 19.75 30.00 -4.81
N LEU A 60 18.82 29.60 -3.95
CA LEU A 60 18.91 29.80 -2.51
C LEU A 60 20.12 29.08 -1.92
N LEU A 61 20.80 29.77 -1.00
CA LEU A 61 21.87 29.25 -0.19
C LEU A 61 21.32 28.28 0.89
N PRO A 62 22.13 27.32 1.38
CA PRO A 62 21.71 26.41 2.43
C PRO A 62 21.17 27.09 3.68
N GLU A 63 21.74 28.23 4.05
CA GLU A 63 21.33 29.02 5.21
C GLU A 63 19.91 29.58 5.02
N GLU A 64 19.57 30.05 3.81
CA GLU A 64 18.24 30.56 3.47
C GLU A 64 17.19 29.45 3.51
N ILE A 65 17.53 28.25 2.99
CA ILE A 65 16.65 27.07 3.09
C ILE A 65 16.44 26.65 4.55
N SER A 66 17.50 26.68 5.37
CA SER A 66 17.43 26.36 6.80
C SER A 66 16.57 27.38 7.56
N GLU A 67 16.68 28.67 7.24
CA GLU A 67 15.83 29.71 7.80
C GLU A 67 14.36 29.50 7.45
N ASN A 68 14.06 29.28 6.15
CA ASN A 68 12.71 28.99 5.67
C ASN A 68 12.12 27.75 6.38
N LEU A 69 12.89 26.67 6.48
CA LEU A 69 12.51 25.44 7.18
C LEU A 69 12.14 25.71 8.66
N ASN A 70 12.97 26.47 9.37
CA ASN A 70 12.74 26.81 10.76
C ASN A 70 11.48 27.67 10.98
N ASN A 71 11.18 28.57 10.03
CA ASN A 71 9.96 29.36 10.03
C ASN A 71 8.71 28.48 9.86
N ILE A 72 8.76 27.52 8.93
CA ILE A 72 7.69 26.53 8.72
C ILE A 72 7.49 25.67 9.96
N GLN A 73 8.58 25.15 10.53
CA GLN A 73 8.53 24.29 11.72
C GLN A 73 7.94 25.03 12.92
N THR A 74 8.33 26.29 13.12
CA THR A 74 7.76 27.12 14.18
C THR A 74 6.26 27.33 13.98
N ARG A 75 5.84 27.68 12.76
CA ARG A 75 4.42 27.87 12.41
C ARG A 75 3.58 26.61 12.63
N ASN A 76 4.15 25.44 12.33
CA ASN A 76 3.47 24.16 12.40
C ASN A 76 3.66 23.42 13.74
N GLY A 77 4.30 24.05 14.73
CA GLY A 77 4.55 23.45 16.04
C GLY A 77 5.48 22.23 16.01
N LEU A 78 6.42 22.20 15.06
CA LEU A 78 7.38 21.12 14.85
C LEU A 78 8.75 21.48 15.46
N ALA A 79 9.51 20.46 15.85
CA ALA A 79 10.88 20.65 16.32
C ALA A 79 11.76 21.20 15.20
N LYS A 80 12.57 22.21 15.53
CA LYS A 80 13.52 22.82 14.59
C LYS A 80 14.59 21.83 14.16
N THR A 81 14.92 21.85 12.87
CA THR A 81 16.03 21.09 12.30
C THR A 81 16.88 21.99 11.41
N GLU A 82 18.08 21.52 11.08
CA GLU A 82 19.04 22.29 10.30
C GLU A 82 19.43 21.50 9.05
N VAL A 83 19.60 22.20 7.93
CA VAL A 83 20.06 21.63 6.67
C VAL A 83 21.37 22.28 6.26
N LEU A 84 22.31 21.46 5.78
CA LEU A 84 23.69 21.87 5.49
C LEU A 84 24.02 21.84 3.99
N GLY A 85 23.02 21.55 3.16
CA GLY A 85 23.14 21.50 1.71
C GLY A 85 22.29 20.41 1.08
N LYS A 86 22.39 20.28 -0.25
CA LYS A 86 21.54 19.43 -1.11
C LYS A 86 21.30 18.02 -0.58
N ASN A 87 22.33 17.37 -0.02
CA ASN A 87 22.25 16.02 0.53
C ASN A 87 21.31 15.87 1.75
N THR A 88 20.98 16.98 2.40
CA THR A 88 20.11 17.05 3.59
C THR A 88 18.72 17.59 3.28
N TYR A 89 18.45 17.99 2.03
CA TYR A 89 17.14 18.51 1.59
C TYR A 89 16.14 17.38 1.39
N ASN A 90 15.76 16.78 2.50
CA ASN A 90 14.81 15.68 2.58
C ASN A 90 13.76 16.06 3.64
N PHE A 91 12.52 16.21 3.22
CA PHE A 91 11.46 16.83 4.02
C PHE A 91 10.28 15.87 4.17
N SER A 92 9.85 15.66 5.42
CA SER A 92 8.75 14.76 5.76
C SER A 92 7.44 15.51 5.93
N ILE A 93 6.41 15.01 5.27
CA ILE A 93 5.03 15.46 5.33
C ILE A 93 4.20 14.31 5.91
N GLU A 94 3.72 14.48 7.14
CA GLU A 94 2.88 13.51 7.81
C GLU A 94 1.40 13.84 7.54
N MET A 95 0.70 12.95 6.85
CA MET A 95 -0.72 13.09 6.51
C MET A 95 -1.44 11.77 6.70
N GLU A 96 -2.47 11.76 7.54
CA GLU A 96 -3.29 10.59 7.78
C GLU A 96 -3.96 10.05 6.49
N THR A 97 -4.17 8.74 6.45
CA THR A 97 -4.86 8.05 5.37
C THR A 97 -6.27 8.61 5.19
N GLY A 98 -6.67 8.81 3.93
CA GLY A 98 -7.99 9.37 3.60
C GLY A 98 -8.06 10.90 3.60
N THR A 99 -6.98 11.61 3.93
CA THR A 99 -6.92 13.09 3.90
C THR A 99 -6.49 13.67 2.54
N GLY A 100 -6.34 12.84 1.51
CA GLY A 100 -6.02 13.33 0.15
C GLY A 100 -4.54 13.59 -0.13
N LYS A 101 -3.63 12.90 0.55
CA LYS A 101 -2.17 12.95 0.36
C LYS A 101 -1.71 12.98 -1.11
N THR A 102 -2.29 12.11 -1.97
CA THR A 102 -2.00 12.09 -3.41
C THR A 102 -2.37 13.39 -4.11
N TYR A 103 -3.55 13.93 -3.82
CA TYR A 103 -3.97 15.22 -4.37
C TYR A 103 -3.03 16.34 -3.91
N VAL A 104 -2.64 16.34 -2.64
CA VAL A 104 -1.71 17.32 -2.06
C VAL A 104 -0.39 17.32 -2.82
N TYR A 105 0.31 16.19 -2.97
CA TYR A 105 1.61 16.24 -3.64
C TYR A 105 1.52 16.55 -5.13
N LEU A 106 0.44 16.15 -5.81
CA LEU A 106 0.24 16.51 -7.22
C LEU A 106 -0.02 18.00 -7.37
N ARG A 107 -0.78 18.59 -6.45
CA ARG A 107 -1.01 20.03 -6.43
C ARG A 107 0.25 20.79 -6.02
N THR A 108 1.07 20.26 -5.12
CA THR A 108 2.38 20.81 -4.77
C THR A 108 3.28 20.94 -6.00
N ILE A 109 3.27 19.98 -6.93
CA ILE A 109 4.00 20.09 -8.21
C ILE A 109 3.58 21.36 -8.96
N MET A 110 2.26 21.56 -9.11
CA MET A 110 1.71 22.72 -9.82
C MET A 110 2.02 24.04 -9.12
N GLU A 111 1.92 24.09 -7.79
CA GLU A 111 2.27 25.29 -7.01
C GLU A 111 3.77 25.63 -7.07
N LEU A 112 4.64 24.61 -7.02
CA LEU A 112 6.09 24.80 -7.17
C LEU A 112 6.46 25.34 -8.55
N ASN A 113 5.77 24.88 -9.60
CA ASN A 113 5.93 25.46 -10.93
C ASN A 113 5.42 26.91 -10.99
N LYS A 114 4.21 27.16 -10.48
CA LYS A 114 3.59 28.49 -10.48
C LYS A 114 4.45 29.54 -9.75
N LYS A 115 5.01 29.18 -8.59
CA LYS A 115 5.81 30.09 -7.76
C LYS A 115 7.25 30.24 -8.23
N TYR A 116 7.88 29.15 -8.66
CA TYR A 116 9.35 29.10 -8.84
C TYR A 116 9.81 28.54 -10.20
N GLY A 117 8.88 28.13 -11.06
CA GLY A 117 9.19 27.64 -12.41
C GLY A 117 9.86 26.27 -12.46
N PHE A 118 9.81 25.48 -11.39
CA PHE A 118 10.30 24.09 -11.40
C PHE A 118 9.47 23.23 -12.36
N THR A 119 10.13 22.38 -13.14
CA THR A 119 9.48 21.60 -14.21
C THR A 119 9.76 20.11 -14.12
N LYS A 120 10.83 19.67 -13.45
CA LYS A 120 11.23 18.25 -13.45
C LYS A 120 10.85 17.57 -12.13
N PHE A 121 9.93 16.61 -12.18
CA PHE A 121 9.41 15.93 -11.00
C PHE A 121 9.41 14.41 -11.18
N ILE A 122 9.72 13.68 -10.12
CA ILE A 122 9.66 12.22 -10.10
C ILE A 122 8.83 11.78 -8.89
N ILE A 123 7.86 10.90 -9.10
CA ILE A 123 7.07 10.26 -8.05
C ILE A 123 7.55 8.82 -7.92
N VAL A 124 8.22 8.51 -6.81
CA VAL A 124 8.72 7.19 -6.46
C VAL A 124 7.72 6.49 -5.55
N VAL A 125 7.30 5.28 -5.94
CA VAL A 125 6.29 4.50 -5.23
C VAL A 125 6.78 3.07 -4.93
N PRO A 126 6.30 2.41 -3.86
CA PRO A 126 6.84 1.11 -3.45
C PRO A 126 6.20 -0.06 -4.19
N SER A 127 5.00 0.08 -4.76
CA SER A 127 4.28 -1.02 -5.42
C SER A 127 3.65 -0.63 -6.75
N LEU A 128 3.39 -1.63 -7.60
CA LEU A 128 2.69 -1.44 -8.87
C LEU A 128 1.25 -0.94 -8.67
N ALA A 129 0.55 -1.40 -7.64
CA ALA A 129 -0.82 -0.95 -7.37
C ALA A 129 -0.86 0.55 -7.04
N ILE A 130 0.08 1.05 -6.22
CA ILE A 130 0.19 2.48 -5.91
C ILE A 130 0.55 3.25 -7.17
N LYS A 131 1.53 2.76 -7.96
CA LYS A 131 1.93 3.35 -9.25
C LYS A 131 0.74 3.59 -10.18
N GLU A 132 -0.11 2.58 -10.39
CA GLU A 132 -1.32 2.70 -11.22
C GLU A 132 -2.35 3.64 -10.59
N GLY A 133 -2.48 3.65 -9.25
CA GLY A 133 -3.33 4.58 -8.52
C GLY A 133 -2.94 6.05 -8.70
N VAL A 134 -1.64 6.36 -8.64
CA VAL A 134 -1.11 7.71 -8.88
C VAL A 134 -1.36 8.14 -10.32
N TYR A 135 -1.03 7.27 -11.28
CA TYR A 135 -1.26 7.55 -12.71
C TYR A 135 -2.75 7.80 -12.99
N LYS A 136 -3.64 6.99 -12.39
CA LYS A 136 -5.08 7.20 -12.52
C LYS A 136 -5.52 8.52 -11.90
N THR A 137 -4.92 8.91 -10.77
CA THR A 137 -5.23 10.18 -10.09
C THR A 137 -4.87 11.37 -10.97
N LEU A 138 -3.69 11.38 -11.59
CA LEU A 138 -3.27 12.40 -12.55
C LEU A 138 -4.28 12.58 -13.70
N GLN A 139 -4.77 11.46 -14.26
CA GLN A 139 -5.78 11.47 -15.32
C GLN A 139 -7.10 12.11 -14.87
N ILE A 140 -7.60 11.75 -13.68
CA ILE A 140 -8.89 12.27 -13.21
C ILE A 140 -8.80 13.73 -12.74
N THR A 141 -7.62 14.19 -12.31
CA THR A 141 -7.39 15.57 -11.87
C THR A 141 -7.04 16.52 -13.02
N GLU A 142 -6.94 16.03 -14.26
CA GLU A 142 -6.39 16.82 -15.36
C GLU A 142 -7.23 18.06 -15.71
N GLU A 143 -8.54 17.90 -15.90
CA GLU A 143 -9.45 19.04 -16.09
C GLU A 143 -9.42 20.00 -14.89
N HIS A 144 -9.33 19.44 -13.68
CA HIS A 144 -9.31 20.21 -12.44
C HIS A 144 -8.06 21.10 -12.35
N PHE A 145 -6.88 20.54 -12.56
CA PHE A 145 -5.63 21.32 -12.51
C PHE A 145 -5.49 22.28 -13.69
N LYS A 146 -5.96 21.93 -14.89
CA LYS A 146 -6.01 22.87 -16.02
C LYS A 146 -6.86 24.09 -15.68
N SER A 147 -8.01 23.89 -15.04
CA SER A 147 -8.85 25.01 -14.58
C SER A 147 -8.18 25.84 -13.49
N LEU A 148 -7.55 25.19 -12.51
CA LEU A 148 -6.95 25.85 -11.34
C LEU A 148 -5.65 26.61 -11.66
N TYR A 149 -4.92 26.17 -12.69
CA TYR A 149 -3.60 26.69 -13.07
C TYR A 149 -3.59 27.22 -14.52
N GLU A 150 -4.66 27.87 -14.97
CA GLU A 150 -4.70 28.64 -16.24
C GLU A 150 -4.24 27.85 -17.48
N ASN A 151 -4.63 26.58 -17.58
CA ASN A 151 -4.21 25.63 -18.62
C ASN A 151 -2.69 25.43 -18.74
N THR A 152 -1.95 25.55 -17.63
CA THR A 152 -0.51 25.27 -17.57
C THR A 152 -0.21 23.89 -18.16
N PRO A 153 0.63 23.78 -19.21
CA PRO A 153 0.97 22.51 -19.83
C PRO A 153 1.81 21.64 -18.89
N TYR A 154 1.39 20.39 -18.73
CA TYR A 154 2.15 19.38 -18.01
C TYR A 154 1.95 18.00 -18.63
N ASP A 155 3.02 17.21 -18.65
CA ASP A 155 3.02 15.82 -19.12
C ASP A 155 3.36 14.89 -17.97
N TYR A 156 2.76 13.71 -17.97
CA TYR A 156 3.03 12.68 -16.99
C TYR A 156 3.07 11.30 -17.63
N PHE A 157 3.98 10.45 -17.15
CA PHE A 157 4.12 9.10 -17.67
C PHE A 157 4.68 8.12 -16.64
N ILE A 158 4.36 6.85 -16.85
CA ILE A 158 4.93 5.76 -16.09
C ILE A 158 6.24 5.33 -16.75
N TYR A 159 7.29 5.15 -15.95
CA TYR A 159 8.53 4.55 -16.43
C TYR A 159 8.27 3.17 -17.06
N ASP A 160 8.70 3.00 -18.31
CA ASP A 160 8.69 1.75 -19.03
C ASP A 160 10.09 1.54 -19.61
N SER A 161 10.75 0.45 -19.21
CA SER A 161 12.11 0.12 -19.64
C SER A 161 12.23 -0.13 -21.14
N LYS A 162 11.11 -0.33 -21.84
CA LYS A 162 11.06 -0.47 -23.30
C LYS A 162 10.92 0.87 -24.04
N LYS A 163 10.62 1.96 -23.32
CA LYS A 163 10.32 3.29 -23.89
C LYS A 163 11.33 4.33 -23.40
N ILE A 164 12.62 4.06 -23.61
CA ILE A 164 13.72 4.92 -23.17
C ILE A 164 13.62 6.34 -23.74
N ASN A 165 13.07 6.52 -24.94
CA ASN A 165 12.82 7.84 -25.53
C ASN A 165 11.99 8.77 -24.63
N MET A 166 11.11 8.24 -23.77
CA MET A 166 10.32 9.07 -22.84
C MET A 166 11.20 9.75 -21.79
N ILE A 167 12.31 9.11 -21.40
CA ILE A 167 13.27 9.67 -20.43
C ILE A 167 14.08 10.80 -21.09
N ARG A 168 14.41 10.66 -22.37
CA ARG A 168 14.99 11.76 -23.14
C ARG A 168 14.02 12.94 -23.22
N ASN A 169 12.75 12.68 -23.56
CA ASN A 169 11.73 13.73 -23.60
C ASN A 169 11.56 14.43 -22.24
N PHE A 170 11.62 13.66 -21.14
CA PHE A 170 11.63 14.23 -19.79
C PHE A 170 12.78 15.22 -19.58
N ALA A 171 13.96 14.99 -20.14
CA ALA A 171 15.09 15.91 -20.06
C ALA A 171 14.93 17.15 -20.96
N VAL A 172 14.46 16.97 -22.20
CA VAL A 172 14.41 18.04 -23.22
C VAL A 172 13.20 18.96 -23.08
N ASN A 173 12.05 18.47 -22.62
CA ASN A 173 10.81 19.27 -22.59
C ASN A 173 10.81 20.37 -21.50
N ASP A 174 10.42 21.58 -21.86
CA ASP A 174 10.41 22.73 -20.94
C ASP A 174 9.13 22.91 -20.12
N SER A 175 8.07 22.16 -20.44
CA SER A 175 6.84 22.06 -19.64
C SER A 175 7.07 21.24 -18.36
N ILE A 176 6.09 21.23 -17.46
CA ILE A 176 6.13 20.35 -16.29
C ILE A 176 6.15 18.88 -16.75
N GLN A 177 7.14 18.13 -16.30
CA GLN A 177 7.33 16.70 -16.59
C GLN A 177 7.26 15.90 -15.28
N ILE A 178 6.33 14.96 -15.21
CA ILE A 178 6.09 14.12 -14.04
C ILE A 178 6.35 12.64 -14.40
N LEU A 179 7.47 12.11 -13.93
CA LEU A 179 7.83 10.69 -14.09
C LEU A 179 7.35 9.88 -12.88
N ILE A 180 6.52 8.86 -13.11
CA ILE A 180 6.09 7.91 -12.07
C ILE A 180 6.92 6.64 -12.19
N ILE A 181 7.62 6.26 -11.12
CA ILE A 181 8.51 5.10 -11.13
C ILE A 181 8.37 4.28 -9.85
N ASN A 182 8.39 2.95 -10.00
CA ASN A 182 8.43 2.04 -8.86
C ASN A 182 9.88 1.85 -8.40
N ILE A 183 10.12 1.80 -7.09
CA ILE A 183 11.48 1.67 -6.51
C ILE A 183 12.25 0.46 -7.05
N ASP A 184 11.60 -0.68 -7.29
CA ASP A 184 12.25 -1.90 -7.79
C ASP A 184 12.68 -1.79 -9.26
N SER A 185 12.26 -0.73 -9.95
CA SER A 185 12.62 -0.48 -11.34
C SER A 185 14.00 0.14 -11.50
N PHE A 186 14.61 0.65 -10.41
CA PHE A 186 15.91 1.35 -10.46
C PHE A 186 16.81 1.12 -9.24
N ASN A 187 16.45 0.21 -8.33
CA ASN A 187 17.22 -0.05 -7.11
C ASN A 187 18.37 -1.07 -7.27
N LYS A 188 18.55 -1.66 -8.44
CA LYS A 188 19.63 -2.62 -8.76
C LYS A 188 20.44 -2.13 -9.95
N ASP A 189 21.74 -2.37 -9.93
CA ASP A 189 22.64 -2.07 -11.06
C ASP A 189 22.22 -2.85 -12.34
N THR A 190 21.55 -4.00 -12.17
CA THR A 190 21.01 -4.80 -13.27
C THR A 190 19.71 -4.25 -13.87
N ASN A 191 19.12 -3.20 -13.29
CA ASN A 191 17.96 -2.56 -13.90
C ASN A 191 18.35 -1.82 -15.18
N ILE A 192 17.47 -1.86 -16.17
CA ILE A 192 17.70 -1.27 -17.50
C ILE A 192 18.04 0.23 -17.42
N ILE A 193 17.45 0.94 -16.46
CA ILE A 193 17.68 2.38 -16.23
C ILE A 193 19.11 2.71 -15.80
N ASN A 194 19.82 1.72 -15.22
CA ASN A 194 21.19 1.83 -14.71
C ASN A 194 22.22 1.24 -15.68
N GLN A 195 21.80 0.81 -16.87
CA GLN A 195 22.67 0.20 -17.88
C GLN A 195 22.80 1.11 -19.10
N GLU A 196 23.97 1.06 -19.73
CA GLU A 196 24.21 1.72 -21.01
C GLU A 196 23.32 1.11 -22.09
N ARG A 197 22.75 1.97 -22.94
CA ARG A 197 21.84 1.54 -24.00
C ARG A 197 22.12 2.31 -25.28
N ASP A 198 22.17 1.61 -26.39
CA ASP A 198 22.26 2.23 -27.72
C ASP A 198 21.07 3.16 -27.98
N GLN A 199 19.87 2.78 -27.51
CA GLN A 199 18.66 3.62 -27.55
C GLN A 199 18.77 4.92 -26.75
N ALA A 200 19.76 5.01 -25.85
CA ALA A 200 20.11 6.16 -25.03
C ALA A 200 21.45 6.78 -25.45
N ASN A 201 21.94 6.46 -26.67
CA ASN A 201 23.25 6.88 -27.20
C ASN A 201 24.45 6.43 -26.37
N GLY A 202 24.39 5.22 -25.82
CA GLY A 202 25.45 4.69 -24.98
C GLY A 202 25.44 5.25 -23.55
N TYR A 203 24.60 6.22 -23.22
CA TYR A 203 24.40 6.67 -21.83
C TYR A 203 23.45 5.73 -21.08
N ARG A 204 23.50 5.80 -19.74
CA ARG A 204 22.49 5.15 -18.90
C ARG A 204 21.27 6.07 -18.82
N PRO A 205 20.04 5.55 -18.92
CA PRO A 205 18.85 6.38 -18.81
C PRO A 205 18.77 7.23 -17.53
N ILE A 206 19.31 6.73 -16.42
CA ILE A 206 19.40 7.47 -15.15
C ILE A 206 20.28 8.72 -15.25
N ASP A 207 21.25 8.77 -16.17
CA ASP A 207 22.14 9.93 -16.34
C ASP A 207 21.40 11.13 -16.92
N TYR A 208 20.43 10.91 -17.82
CA TYR A 208 19.55 12.00 -18.30
C TYR A 208 18.67 12.54 -17.17
N ILE A 209 18.17 11.65 -16.31
CA ILE A 209 17.33 12.02 -15.16
C ILE A 209 18.14 12.83 -14.16
N SER A 210 19.35 12.38 -13.82
CA SER A 210 20.17 13.00 -12.78
C SER A 210 20.65 14.41 -13.16
N GLN A 211 20.86 14.67 -14.46
CA GLN A 211 21.19 16.00 -14.98
C GLN A 211 20.03 17.00 -14.84
N CYS A 212 18.79 16.52 -14.75
CA CYS A 212 17.61 17.36 -14.60
C CYS A 212 17.42 17.95 -13.19
N ASN A 213 18.18 17.50 -12.18
CA ASN A 213 17.99 17.85 -10.76
C ASN A 213 16.50 17.77 -10.33
N PRO A 214 15.84 16.61 -10.48
CA PRO A 214 14.41 16.51 -10.26
C PRO A 214 14.02 16.79 -8.80
N ILE A 215 12.82 17.30 -8.56
CA ILE A 215 12.20 17.22 -7.24
C ILE A 215 11.61 15.81 -7.11
N VAL A 216 12.10 15.04 -6.14
CA VAL A 216 11.68 13.64 -5.95
C VAL A 216 10.63 13.57 -4.85
N ILE A 217 9.43 13.14 -5.20
CA ILE A 217 8.33 12.85 -4.29
C ILE A 217 8.35 11.35 -4.00
N VAL A 218 8.36 10.98 -2.71
CA VAL A 218 8.36 9.60 -2.25
C VAL A 218 7.05 9.32 -1.53
N ASP A 219 6.21 8.47 -2.10
CA ASP A 219 4.92 8.07 -1.53
C ASP A 219 5.09 6.78 -0.72
N GLU A 220 4.59 6.74 0.51
CA GLU A 220 4.80 5.62 1.45
C GLU A 220 6.29 5.26 1.68
N PRO A 221 7.14 6.23 2.09
CA PRO A 221 8.58 6.10 2.30
C PRO A 221 8.97 4.97 3.26
N GLN A 222 8.12 4.59 4.22
CA GLN A 222 8.40 3.50 5.17
C GLN A 222 8.66 2.15 4.49
N ASN A 223 8.22 1.98 3.24
CA ASN A 223 8.52 0.80 2.41
C ASN A 223 9.81 0.93 1.59
N MET A 224 10.53 2.05 1.71
CA MET A 224 11.70 2.44 0.89
C MET A 224 12.86 2.99 1.74
N GLU A 225 12.97 2.53 2.99
CA GLU A 225 14.03 2.94 3.94
C GLU A 225 15.25 2.00 3.97
N SER A 226 15.34 1.00 3.08
CA SER A 226 16.54 0.17 2.97
C SER A 226 17.71 0.99 2.40
N ASP A 227 18.96 0.62 2.73
CA ASP A 227 20.14 1.32 2.22
C ASP A 227 20.19 1.32 0.69
N ILE A 228 19.75 0.23 0.07
CA ILE A 228 19.64 0.08 -1.38
C ILE A 228 18.63 1.11 -1.95
N ALA A 229 17.44 1.23 -1.34
CA ALA A 229 16.43 2.19 -1.78
C ALA A 229 16.89 3.65 -1.54
N LYS A 230 17.51 3.94 -0.39
CA LYS A 230 18.10 5.26 -0.09
C LYS A 230 19.17 5.64 -1.11
N LYS A 231 20.05 4.70 -1.47
CA LYS A 231 21.07 4.89 -2.51
C LYS A 231 20.44 5.15 -3.87
N ALA A 232 19.46 4.35 -4.27
CA ALA A 232 18.77 4.51 -5.55
C ALA A 232 18.09 5.89 -5.69
N ILE A 233 17.40 6.36 -4.64
CA ILE A 233 16.79 7.70 -4.62
C ILE A 233 17.87 8.79 -4.73
N LYS A 234 19.02 8.61 -4.09
CA LYS A 234 20.15 9.55 -4.18
C LYS A 234 20.77 9.59 -5.58
N GLU A 235 20.82 8.48 -6.29
CA GLU A 235 21.34 8.38 -7.67
C GLU A 235 20.52 9.19 -8.68
N LEU A 236 19.24 9.50 -8.37
CA LEU A 236 18.43 10.44 -9.15
C LEU A 236 18.91 11.90 -9.06
N ASN A 237 19.91 12.20 -8.21
CA ASN A 237 20.47 13.53 -7.96
C ASN A 237 19.39 14.60 -7.64
N PRO A 238 18.47 14.33 -6.70
CA PRO A 238 17.30 15.18 -6.47
C PRO A 238 17.67 16.60 -6.04
N LEU A 239 16.98 17.63 -6.54
CA LEU A 239 17.06 18.98 -5.98
C LEU A 239 16.65 18.96 -4.49
N CYS A 240 15.56 18.25 -4.19
CA CYS A 240 15.18 17.85 -2.84
C CYS A 240 14.32 16.58 -2.91
N THR A 241 14.13 15.93 -1.75
CA THR A 241 13.20 14.83 -1.57
C THR A 241 12.03 15.23 -0.68
N LEU A 242 10.80 15.00 -1.13
CA LEU A 242 9.55 15.24 -0.41
C LEU A 242 8.90 13.91 -0.07
N ARG A 243 8.80 13.58 1.22
CA ARG A 243 8.33 12.27 1.70
C ARG A 243 6.93 12.40 2.28
N TYR A 244 5.96 11.71 1.67
CA TYR A 244 4.56 11.76 2.09
C TYR A 244 4.15 10.41 2.71
N SER A 245 3.77 10.41 3.99
CA SER A 245 3.30 9.21 4.69
C SER A 245 2.36 9.54 5.84
N ALA A 246 1.52 8.58 6.23
CA ALA A 246 0.89 8.59 7.54
C ALA A 246 1.79 7.95 8.62
N THR A 247 2.72 7.10 8.22
CA THR A 247 3.47 6.17 9.10
C THR A 247 4.97 6.23 8.83
N HIS A 248 5.55 7.43 8.93
CA HIS A 248 7.00 7.62 8.77
C HIS A 248 7.80 6.75 9.75
N LYS A 249 8.71 5.92 9.21
CA LYS A 249 9.71 5.20 10.01
C LYS A 249 10.82 6.15 10.46
N GLU A 250 11.29 6.99 9.54
CA GLU A 250 12.25 8.07 9.78
C GLU A 250 11.61 9.40 9.38
N ARG A 251 11.76 10.42 10.22
CA ARG A 251 11.19 11.76 10.00
C ARG A 251 12.32 12.73 9.67
N TYR A 252 12.53 12.99 8.38
CA TYR A 252 13.55 13.92 7.90
C TYR A 252 12.97 15.32 7.81
N ASN A 253 13.61 16.32 8.42
CA ASN A 253 13.19 17.73 8.41
C ASN A 253 11.66 17.91 8.32
N PRO A 254 10.90 17.55 9.36
CA PRO A 254 9.45 17.55 9.29
C PRO A 254 8.95 18.96 8.96
N VAL A 255 8.10 19.08 7.94
CA VAL A 255 7.53 20.37 7.53
C VAL A 255 6.04 20.47 7.77
N PHE A 256 5.32 19.34 7.87
CA PHE A 256 3.88 19.34 8.15
C PHE A 256 3.46 18.06 8.86
N LYS A 257 2.46 18.16 9.76
CA LYS A 257 1.92 17.03 10.49
C LYS A 257 0.40 17.13 10.65
N LEU A 258 -0.30 16.11 10.15
CA LEU A 258 -1.70 15.82 10.40
C LEU A 258 -1.82 14.32 10.72
N ASP A 259 -1.71 13.97 12.00
CA ASP A 259 -1.83 12.58 12.47
C ASP A 259 -3.29 12.13 12.62
N SER A 260 -3.50 10.85 12.96
CA SER A 260 -4.83 10.25 13.14
C SER A 260 -5.67 10.99 14.17
N ILE A 261 -5.06 11.44 15.26
CA ILE A 261 -5.78 12.14 16.34
C ILE A 261 -6.25 13.50 15.82
N ALA A 262 -5.34 14.29 15.26
CA ALA A 262 -5.68 15.60 14.70
C ALA A 262 -6.68 15.50 13.54
N ALA A 263 -6.54 14.50 12.66
CA ALA A 263 -7.48 14.28 11.56
C ALA A 263 -8.88 13.90 12.07
N TYR A 264 -8.97 13.11 13.16
CA TYR A 264 -10.23 12.76 13.79
C TYR A 264 -10.86 13.96 14.52
N GLU A 265 -10.09 14.71 15.30
CA GLU A 265 -10.55 15.92 16.00
C GLU A 265 -11.07 16.98 15.03
N LYS A 266 -10.39 17.17 13.90
CA LYS A 266 -10.83 18.04 12.80
C LYS A 266 -11.98 17.44 11.96
N LYS A 267 -12.48 16.25 12.30
CA LYS A 267 -13.57 15.52 11.59
C LYS A 267 -13.28 15.31 10.09
N LEU A 268 -12.01 15.19 9.73
CA LEU A 268 -11.56 14.96 8.35
C LEU A 268 -11.67 13.49 7.94
N VAL A 269 -11.65 12.60 8.93
CA VAL A 269 -11.78 11.15 8.74
C VAL A 269 -12.98 10.61 9.52
N LYS A 270 -13.48 9.44 9.10
CA LYS A 270 -14.60 8.78 9.78
C LYS A 270 -14.13 8.15 11.09
N GLN A 271 -15.04 8.09 12.05
CA GLN A 271 -14.84 7.30 13.27
C GLN A 271 -14.74 5.80 12.93
N ILE A 272 -13.90 5.10 13.68
CA ILE A 272 -13.80 3.64 13.64
C ILE A 272 -14.79 3.06 14.67
N GLU A 273 -15.70 2.21 14.20
CA GLU A 273 -16.56 1.39 15.04
C GLU A 273 -16.12 -0.07 14.88
N VAL A 274 -15.77 -0.73 15.97
CA VAL A 274 -15.35 -2.13 15.97
C VAL A 274 -16.49 -2.99 16.48
N ALA A 275 -17.09 -3.77 15.60
CA ALA A 275 -18.02 -4.84 15.96
C ALA A 275 -17.23 -6.15 16.14
N THR A 276 -16.89 -6.46 17.39
CA THR A 276 -16.24 -7.73 17.71
C THR A 276 -17.23 -8.87 17.56
N VAL A 277 -17.11 -9.63 16.48
CA VAL A 277 -17.78 -10.93 16.33
C VAL A 277 -16.87 -11.98 16.99
N GLY A 278 -16.92 -12.02 18.32
CA GLY A 278 -16.17 -12.95 19.15
C GLY A 278 -17.13 -13.74 20.01
N VAL A 279 -16.98 -15.06 20.04
CA VAL A 279 -17.71 -15.91 20.96
C VAL A 279 -16.80 -16.16 22.15
N THR A 280 -17.31 -15.90 23.35
CA THR A 280 -16.77 -16.45 24.61
C THR A 280 -16.30 -17.89 24.40
N GLU A 281 -15.03 -18.19 24.69
CA GLU A 281 -14.51 -19.55 24.68
C GLU A 281 -15.44 -20.44 25.53
N ASN A 282 -16.32 -21.21 24.88
CA ASN A 282 -17.18 -22.13 25.61
C ASN A 282 -16.37 -23.37 25.95
N LEU A 283 -15.59 -23.25 27.03
CA LEU A 283 -14.76 -24.34 27.55
C LEU A 283 -15.61 -25.53 28.03
N ASN A 284 -16.94 -25.42 28.10
CA ASN A 284 -17.85 -26.50 28.50
C ASN A 284 -18.30 -27.40 27.34
N THR A 285 -17.85 -27.13 26.11
CA THR A 285 -18.08 -28.02 24.95
C THR A 285 -16.78 -28.70 24.53
N GLU A 286 -16.89 -29.88 23.92
CA GLU A 286 -15.74 -30.57 23.33
C GLU A 286 -15.10 -29.69 22.23
N TYR A 287 -13.76 -29.68 22.13
CA TYR A 287 -13.00 -29.03 21.07
C TYR A 287 -11.74 -29.84 20.80
N ILE A 288 -11.53 -30.23 19.54
CA ILE A 288 -10.38 -30.97 19.03
C ILE A 288 -10.03 -30.41 17.66
N LYS A 289 -8.85 -29.83 17.46
CA LYS A 289 -8.37 -29.36 16.16
C LYS A 289 -7.09 -30.07 15.75
N VAL A 290 -7.01 -30.57 14.51
CA VAL A 290 -5.78 -31.20 14.00
C VAL A 290 -4.83 -30.12 13.48
N LEU A 291 -3.68 -29.98 14.14
CA LEU A 291 -2.69 -28.94 13.80
C LEU A 291 -1.62 -29.46 12.84
N SER A 292 -1.19 -30.71 13.00
CA SER A 292 -0.21 -31.32 12.09
C SER A 292 -0.24 -32.84 12.14
N ILE A 293 0.05 -33.47 11.01
CA ILE A 293 0.36 -34.90 10.88
C ILE A 293 1.67 -34.98 10.12
N LYS A 294 2.68 -35.64 10.69
CA LYS A 294 4.03 -35.73 10.13
C LYS A 294 4.52 -37.17 10.17
N ALA A 295 4.98 -37.67 9.03
CA ALA A 295 5.77 -38.89 8.98
C ALA A 295 7.24 -38.58 9.32
N SER A 296 7.86 -39.46 10.10
CA SER A 296 9.28 -39.43 10.44
C SER A 296 9.89 -40.82 10.29
N LYS A 297 11.22 -40.92 10.28
CA LYS A 297 11.93 -42.22 10.26
C LYS A 297 11.55 -43.16 11.41
N THR A 298 11.01 -42.61 12.50
CA THR A 298 10.60 -43.33 13.72
C THR A 298 9.09 -43.56 13.81
N GLY A 299 8.31 -43.21 12.77
CA GLY A 299 6.86 -43.38 12.72
C GLY A 299 6.08 -42.10 12.43
N ILE A 300 4.75 -42.21 12.39
CA ILE A 300 3.84 -41.08 12.17
C ILE A 300 3.52 -40.42 13.52
N THR A 301 3.63 -39.09 13.57
CA THR A 301 3.33 -38.27 14.74
C THR A 301 2.27 -37.25 14.38
N ALA A 302 1.34 -36.96 15.29
CA ALA A 302 0.35 -35.93 15.10
C ALA A 302 0.27 -34.99 16.30
N LYS A 303 -0.15 -33.75 16.02
CA LYS A 303 -0.42 -32.74 17.05
C LYS A 303 -1.83 -32.21 16.90
N ILE A 304 -2.50 -32.06 18.03
CA ILE A 304 -3.85 -31.54 18.13
C ILE A 304 -3.92 -30.41 19.15
N GLU A 305 -4.92 -29.55 19.01
CA GLU A 305 -5.31 -28.54 19.97
C GLU A 305 -6.60 -28.97 20.66
N LEU A 306 -6.64 -28.95 22.00
CA LEU A 306 -7.83 -29.22 22.80
C LEU A 306 -7.78 -28.52 24.16
N ASP A 307 -8.91 -28.46 24.85
CA ASP A 307 -9.04 -27.77 26.14
C ASP A 307 -8.61 -28.71 27.28
N VAL A 308 -7.51 -28.41 27.96
CA VAL A 308 -6.90 -29.28 28.97
C VAL A 308 -7.14 -28.73 30.38
N LYS A 309 -7.51 -29.60 31.33
CA LYS A 309 -7.66 -29.24 32.74
C LYS A 309 -6.30 -29.20 33.44
N ASN A 310 -5.93 -28.02 33.91
CA ASN A 310 -4.71 -27.74 34.68
C ASN A 310 -5.05 -27.38 36.13
N LYS A 311 -4.03 -27.17 36.96
CA LYS A 311 -4.19 -26.75 38.37
C LYS A 311 -4.92 -25.39 38.52
N SER A 312 -4.82 -24.52 37.51
CA SER A 312 -5.40 -23.17 37.50
C SER A 312 -6.75 -23.07 36.75
N GLY A 313 -7.30 -24.18 36.25
CA GLY A 313 -8.51 -24.20 35.44
C GLY A 313 -8.34 -24.89 34.09
N VAL A 314 -9.32 -24.73 33.20
CA VAL A 314 -9.31 -25.27 31.84
C VAL A 314 -8.70 -24.25 30.89
N SER A 315 -7.78 -24.67 30.03
CA SER A 315 -7.18 -23.82 29.01
C SER A 315 -6.85 -24.61 27.75
N ARG A 316 -6.98 -23.98 26.58
CA ARG A 316 -6.60 -24.56 25.30
C ARG A 316 -5.10 -24.82 25.19
N LYS A 317 -4.70 -26.02 24.75
CA LYS A 317 -3.29 -26.43 24.59
C LYS A 317 -3.08 -27.29 23.37
N GLU A 318 -1.91 -27.13 22.76
CA GLU A 318 -1.35 -28.06 21.78
C GLU A 318 -0.73 -29.26 22.49
N ILE A 319 -1.13 -30.48 22.11
CA ILE A 319 -0.53 -31.72 22.60
C ILE A 319 -0.15 -32.64 21.42
N SER A 320 0.89 -33.44 21.64
CA SER A 320 1.24 -34.52 20.72
C SER A 320 0.47 -35.79 21.06
N ILE A 321 -0.03 -36.47 20.03
CA ILE A 321 -0.78 -37.72 20.14
C ILE A 321 -0.16 -38.84 19.31
N LYS A 322 -0.41 -40.08 19.73
CA LYS A 322 0.01 -41.33 19.08
C LYS A 322 -1.16 -42.30 19.02
N HIS A 323 -1.06 -43.31 18.15
CA HIS A 323 -2.01 -44.42 18.10
C HIS A 323 -2.22 -45.03 19.49
N GLY A 324 -3.47 -45.24 19.87
CA GLY A 324 -3.89 -45.78 21.16
C GLY A 324 -4.05 -44.74 22.29
N ASP A 325 -3.71 -43.46 22.07
CA ASP A 325 -3.94 -42.43 23.08
C ASP A 325 -5.45 -42.21 23.33
N ILE A 326 -5.84 -42.09 24.60
CA ILE A 326 -7.20 -41.75 25.03
C ILE A 326 -7.23 -40.27 25.40
N LEU A 327 -8.11 -39.50 24.76
CA LEU A 327 -8.06 -38.03 24.88
C LEU A 327 -8.53 -37.51 26.25
N SER A 328 -9.47 -38.19 26.93
CA SER A 328 -9.91 -37.77 28.27
C SER A 328 -8.80 -37.87 29.31
N GLU A 329 -7.91 -38.87 29.20
CA GLU A 329 -6.73 -39.00 30.06
C GLU A 329 -5.69 -37.91 29.79
N LYS A 330 -5.41 -37.64 28.50
CA LYS A 330 -4.45 -36.62 28.07
C LYS A 330 -4.91 -35.21 28.47
N ALA A 331 -6.19 -34.93 28.31
CA ALA A 331 -6.79 -33.64 28.62
C ALA A 331 -7.20 -33.49 30.10
N LYS A 332 -7.29 -34.62 30.83
CA LYS A 332 -7.86 -34.71 32.18
C LYS A 332 -9.28 -34.16 32.25
N ARG A 333 -10.09 -34.50 31.25
CA ARG A 333 -11.47 -34.02 31.09
C ARG A 333 -12.37 -35.11 30.51
N ASP A 334 -13.41 -35.41 31.25
CA ASP A 334 -14.44 -36.42 30.92
C ASP A 334 -15.22 -36.07 29.65
N ILE A 335 -15.23 -34.80 29.24
CA ILE A 335 -15.86 -34.36 27.99
C ILE A 335 -15.26 -35.04 26.75
N TYR A 336 -14.05 -35.58 26.85
CA TYR A 336 -13.39 -36.33 25.80
C TYR A 336 -13.50 -37.85 25.97
N ASP A 337 -14.39 -38.34 26.84
CA ASP A 337 -14.58 -39.78 27.02
C ASP A 337 -15.06 -40.45 25.74
N GLY A 338 -14.41 -41.57 25.40
CA GLY A 338 -14.66 -42.31 24.17
C GLY A 338 -14.01 -41.75 22.91
N TYR A 339 -13.20 -40.68 22.99
CA TYR A 339 -12.29 -40.29 21.91
C TYR A 339 -10.96 -41.04 22.06
N ILE A 340 -10.71 -42.00 21.17
CA ILE A 340 -9.53 -42.87 21.16
C ILE A 340 -8.85 -42.71 19.81
N VAL A 341 -7.54 -42.48 19.80
CA VAL A 341 -6.77 -42.37 18.56
C VAL A 341 -6.60 -43.76 17.93
N ASN A 342 -7.55 -44.14 17.08
CA ASN A 342 -7.60 -45.44 16.42
C ASN A 342 -6.66 -45.52 15.21
N GLU A 343 -6.50 -44.42 14.48
CA GLU A 343 -5.66 -44.39 13.28
C GLU A 343 -5.06 -42.99 13.10
N ILE A 344 -3.79 -42.93 12.68
CA ILE A 344 -3.16 -41.69 12.20
C ILE A 344 -2.62 -42.00 10.80
N THR A 345 -3.24 -41.43 9.78
CA THR A 345 -2.93 -41.68 8.38
C THR A 345 -2.24 -40.47 7.78
N TYR A 346 -1.07 -40.69 7.19
CA TYR A 346 -0.33 -39.67 6.45
C TYR A 346 -0.21 -40.07 4.99
N ASN A 347 -0.60 -39.16 4.09
CA ASN A 347 -0.48 -39.37 2.65
C ASN A 347 0.63 -38.45 2.10
N GLU A 348 1.72 -39.06 1.63
CA GLU A 348 2.89 -38.35 1.08
C GLU A 348 2.60 -37.60 -0.22
N VAL A 349 1.71 -38.14 -1.06
CA VAL A 349 1.41 -37.61 -2.40
C VAL A 349 0.38 -36.49 -2.31
N ASP A 350 -0.58 -36.61 -1.40
CA ASP A 350 -1.65 -35.63 -1.18
C ASP A 350 -1.87 -35.42 0.32
N PRO A 351 -1.15 -34.47 0.95
CA PRO A 351 -1.26 -34.20 2.37
C PRO A 351 -2.69 -33.87 2.83
N ALA A 352 -3.56 -33.39 1.95
CA ALA A 352 -4.96 -33.09 2.27
C ALA A 352 -5.80 -34.34 2.55
N LYS A 353 -5.34 -35.53 2.13
CA LYS A 353 -5.94 -36.83 2.44
C LYS A 353 -5.43 -37.44 3.76
N SER A 354 -4.54 -36.76 4.48
CA SER A 354 -4.09 -37.20 5.79
C SER A 354 -5.15 -36.93 6.84
N PHE A 355 -5.41 -37.89 7.74
CA PHE A 355 -6.45 -37.78 8.76
C PHE A 355 -6.09 -38.51 10.05
N ILE A 356 -6.85 -38.22 11.10
CA ILE A 356 -6.82 -38.92 12.39
C ILE A 356 -8.21 -39.45 12.68
N ASP A 357 -8.32 -40.72 13.02
CA ASP A 357 -9.56 -41.34 13.49
C ASP A 357 -9.58 -41.36 15.02
N PHE A 358 -10.53 -40.64 15.61
CA PHE A 358 -10.74 -40.60 17.05
C PHE A 358 -11.85 -41.56 17.53
N GLY A 359 -12.30 -42.47 16.68
CA GLY A 359 -13.39 -43.41 16.92
C GLY A 359 -14.78 -42.79 16.70
N LYS A 360 -15.04 -41.65 17.34
CA LYS A 360 -16.30 -40.90 17.15
C LYS A 360 -16.30 -40.01 15.91
N VAL A 361 -15.13 -39.55 15.49
CA VAL A 361 -14.95 -38.59 14.39
C VAL A 361 -13.62 -38.82 13.70
N LYS A 362 -13.59 -38.58 12.38
CA LYS A 362 -12.36 -38.50 11.59
C LYS A 362 -12.07 -37.06 11.24
N LEU A 363 -10.87 -36.57 11.54
CA LEU A 363 -10.46 -35.19 11.25
C LEU A 363 -9.20 -35.15 10.39
N ALA A 364 -9.29 -34.42 9.28
CA ALA A 364 -8.15 -34.08 8.44
C ALA A 364 -7.38 -32.86 8.99
N LEU A 365 -6.22 -32.58 8.39
CA LEU A 365 -5.40 -31.42 8.75
C LEU A 365 -6.20 -30.11 8.72
N GLY A 366 -6.21 -29.37 9.83
CA GLY A 366 -6.92 -28.10 9.98
C GLY A 366 -8.40 -28.23 10.32
N GLN A 367 -8.99 -29.44 10.28
CA GLN A 367 -10.37 -29.66 10.70
C GLN A 367 -10.50 -29.63 12.22
N VAL A 368 -11.72 -29.31 12.67
CA VAL A 368 -12.08 -29.14 14.07
C VAL A 368 -13.31 -30.00 14.37
N ASN A 369 -13.30 -30.73 15.49
CA ASN A 369 -14.47 -31.35 16.08
C ASN A 369 -14.83 -30.61 17.38
N GLY A 370 -16.05 -30.10 17.45
CA GLY A 370 -16.49 -29.28 18.58
C GLY A 370 -15.77 -27.92 18.67
N GLY A 371 -16.22 -27.04 19.56
CA GLY A 371 -15.93 -25.60 19.52
C GLY A 371 -16.47 -24.95 18.24
N GLN A 372 -16.45 -23.61 18.18
CA GLN A 372 -17.14 -22.91 17.09
C GLN A 372 -16.43 -23.07 15.76
N ASP A 373 -17.15 -23.63 14.79
CA ASP A 373 -16.77 -23.77 13.38
C ASP A 373 -16.24 -22.42 12.83
N PRO A 374 -15.02 -22.37 12.25
CA PRO A 374 -14.52 -21.18 11.59
C PRO A 374 -15.51 -20.60 10.55
N ASP A 375 -16.27 -21.46 9.88
CA ASP A 375 -17.29 -21.04 8.92
C ASP A 375 -18.52 -20.42 9.60
N LEU A 376 -18.84 -20.82 10.85
CA LEU A 376 -19.85 -20.13 11.67
C LEU A 376 -19.41 -18.71 12.03
N ILE A 377 -18.15 -18.51 12.41
CA ILE A 377 -17.62 -17.16 12.71
C ILE A 377 -17.71 -16.28 11.44
N LYS A 378 -17.33 -16.82 10.28
CA LYS A 378 -17.44 -16.10 9.00
C LYS A 378 -18.89 -15.77 8.66
N ARG A 379 -19.82 -16.71 8.85
CA ARG A 379 -21.25 -16.48 8.66
C ARG A 379 -21.79 -15.40 9.60
N LEU A 380 -21.38 -15.38 10.87
CA LEU A 380 -21.75 -14.32 11.82
C LEU A 380 -21.19 -12.95 11.42
N GLN A 381 -19.94 -12.89 10.94
CA GLN A 381 -19.35 -11.65 10.40
C GLN A 381 -20.14 -11.14 9.18
N ILE A 382 -20.52 -12.04 8.28
CA ILE A 382 -21.35 -11.73 7.11
C ILE A 382 -22.72 -11.20 7.53
N ARG A 383 -23.44 -11.93 8.39
CA ARG A 383 -24.75 -11.53 8.93
C ARG A 383 -24.67 -10.14 9.56
N LYS A 384 -23.71 -9.91 10.45
CA LYS A 384 -23.56 -8.63 11.13
C LYS A 384 -23.24 -7.51 10.15
N THR A 385 -22.41 -7.76 9.14
CA THR A 385 -22.10 -6.78 8.09
C THR A 385 -23.32 -6.40 7.26
N ILE A 386 -24.18 -7.37 6.93
CA ILE A 386 -25.43 -7.13 6.20
C ILE A 386 -26.36 -6.25 7.03
N GLN A 387 -26.58 -6.61 8.30
CA GLN A 387 -27.38 -5.81 9.22
C GLN A 387 -26.88 -4.35 9.31
N GLU A 388 -25.60 -4.16 9.63
CA GLU A 388 -24.98 -2.84 9.75
C GLU A 388 -25.04 -2.05 8.43
N HIS A 389 -24.88 -2.72 7.29
CA HIS A 389 -25.00 -2.09 5.98
C HIS A 389 -26.39 -1.48 5.79
N PHE A 390 -27.45 -2.25 6.07
CA PHE A 390 -28.82 -1.79 5.89
C PHE A 390 -29.22 -0.72 6.91
N GLU A 391 -28.83 -0.86 8.18
CA GLU A 391 -29.05 0.16 9.20
C GLU A 391 -28.41 1.49 8.80
N LYS A 392 -27.14 1.47 8.35
CA LYS A 392 -26.43 2.66 7.84
C LYS A 392 -27.05 3.19 6.55
N GLN A 393 -27.46 2.31 5.64
CA GLN A 393 -28.08 2.71 4.37
C GLN A 393 -29.43 3.39 4.61
N LEU A 394 -30.24 2.91 5.55
CA LEU A 394 -31.51 3.54 5.93
C LEU A 394 -31.27 4.93 6.54
N ALA A 395 -30.31 5.04 7.47
CA ALA A 395 -29.97 6.31 8.12
C ALA A 395 -29.43 7.38 7.15
N LEU A 396 -28.74 6.96 6.08
CA LEU A 396 -28.08 7.86 5.13
C LEU A 396 -28.84 8.06 3.81
N LYS A 397 -29.91 7.29 3.56
CA LYS A 397 -30.71 7.35 2.32
C LYS A 397 -31.29 8.75 2.08
N SER A 398 -31.81 9.39 3.12
CA SER A 398 -32.37 10.76 3.05
C SER A 398 -31.35 11.81 2.64
N LYS A 399 -30.06 11.54 2.85
CA LYS A 399 -28.94 12.41 2.46
C LYS A 399 -28.41 12.10 1.05
N GLY A 400 -29.00 11.15 0.34
CA GLY A 400 -28.52 10.72 -0.99
C GLY A 400 -27.18 9.99 -0.96
N ILE A 401 -26.74 9.50 0.20
CA ILE A 401 -25.43 8.84 0.36
C ILE A 401 -25.62 7.33 0.18
N LYS A 402 -24.85 6.74 -0.74
CA LYS A 402 -24.79 5.30 -0.97
C LYS A 402 -23.76 4.66 -0.04
N VAL A 403 -24.18 3.65 0.73
CA VAL A 403 -23.31 2.85 1.60
C VAL A 403 -22.70 1.71 0.80
N LEU A 404 -21.43 1.40 1.09
CA LEU A 404 -20.71 0.28 0.49
C LEU A 404 -20.12 -0.58 1.62
N SER A 405 -20.13 -1.90 1.43
CA SER A 405 -19.46 -2.85 2.32
C SER A 405 -18.40 -3.60 1.55
N LEU A 406 -17.24 -3.81 2.19
CA LEU A 406 -16.11 -4.52 1.61
C LEU A 406 -15.77 -5.71 2.50
N PHE A 407 -15.74 -6.90 1.90
CA PHE A 407 -15.31 -8.13 2.56
C PHE A 407 -13.89 -8.49 2.12
N PHE A 408 -12.99 -8.65 3.09
CA PHE A 408 -11.69 -9.26 2.85
C PHE A 408 -11.79 -10.77 3.08
N ILE A 409 -11.57 -11.52 2.00
CA ILE A 409 -11.64 -12.99 2.02
C ILE A 409 -10.22 -13.58 1.97
N ASP A 410 -10.04 -14.74 2.58
CA ASP A 410 -8.79 -15.47 2.66
C ASP A 410 -8.39 -16.12 1.32
N LYS A 411 -9.37 -16.59 0.52
CA LYS A 411 -9.13 -17.20 -0.78
C LYS A 411 -10.24 -16.83 -1.77
N VAL A 412 -9.85 -16.57 -3.02
CA VAL A 412 -10.79 -16.30 -4.12
C VAL A 412 -11.80 -17.43 -4.29
N ALA A 413 -11.35 -18.68 -4.16
CA ALA A 413 -12.20 -19.88 -4.26
C ALA A 413 -13.35 -19.92 -3.24
N ASN A 414 -13.20 -19.25 -2.09
CA ASN A 414 -14.28 -19.18 -1.11
C ASN A 414 -15.43 -18.27 -1.56
N TYR A 415 -15.20 -17.36 -2.50
CA TYR A 415 -16.24 -16.52 -3.10
C TYR A 415 -16.67 -17.02 -4.48
N ARG A 416 -15.71 -17.42 -5.34
CA ARG A 416 -15.97 -17.82 -6.72
C ARG A 416 -15.05 -18.95 -7.17
N ILE A 417 -15.64 -19.99 -7.74
CA ILE A 417 -14.97 -21.17 -8.29
C ILE A 417 -15.27 -21.22 -9.79
N TYR A 418 -14.34 -21.72 -10.60
CA TYR A 418 -14.56 -21.95 -12.02
C TYR A 418 -14.61 -23.45 -12.28
N ASP A 419 -15.63 -23.89 -13.01
CA ASP A 419 -15.73 -25.27 -13.47
C ASP A 419 -14.57 -25.59 -14.43
N SER A 420 -13.85 -26.68 -14.19
CA SER A 420 -12.65 -27.05 -14.96
C SER A 420 -12.95 -27.49 -16.38
N GLU A 421 -14.18 -27.94 -16.66
CA GLU A 421 -14.58 -28.42 -17.98
C GLU A 421 -15.31 -27.35 -18.78
N THR A 422 -16.20 -26.58 -18.14
CA THR A 422 -17.03 -25.59 -18.82
C THR A 422 -16.52 -24.16 -18.70
N GLY A 423 -15.62 -23.87 -17.76
CA GLY A 423 -15.17 -22.52 -17.44
C GLY A 423 -16.24 -21.66 -16.75
N GLU A 424 -17.41 -22.23 -16.43
CA GLU A 424 -18.50 -21.49 -15.80
C GLU A 424 -18.19 -21.13 -14.35
N ALA A 425 -18.60 -19.93 -13.94
CA ALA A 425 -18.43 -19.46 -12.59
C ALA A 425 -19.49 -20.03 -11.64
N LYS A 426 -19.04 -20.77 -10.63
CA LYS A 426 -19.84 -21.26 -9.51
C LYS A 426 -19.59 -20.44 -8.23
N LYS A 427 -20.59 -20.34 -7.37
CA LYS A 427 -20.50 -19.65 -6.08
C LYS A 427 -19.65 -20.47 -5.12
N GLY A 428 -18.68 -19.83 -4.48
CA GLY A 428 -17.96 -20.41 -3.35
C GLY A 428 -18.78 -20.34 -2.06
N LYS A 429 -18.27 -20.97 -1.00
CA LYS A 429 -18.97 -21.07 0.29
C LYS A 429 -19.40 -19.73 0.89
N TYR A 430 -18.56 -18.68 0.81
CA TYR A 430 -18.89 -17.36 1.36
C TYR A 430 -19.94 -16.63 0.54
N ALA A 431 -19.98 -16.84 -0.79
CA ALA A 431 -21.03 -16.26 -1.63
C ALA A 431 -22.40 -16.88 -1.29
N LEU A 432 -22.45 -18.20 -1.10
CA LEU A 432 -23.66 -18.90 -0.65
C LEU A 432 -24.09 -18.43 0.75
N MET A 433 -23.16 -18.38 1.71
CA MET A 433 -23.44 -17.85 3.05
C MET A 433 -23.97 -16.42 3.00
N PHE A 434 -23.41 -15.56 2.16
CA PHE A 434 -23.90 -14.18 2.00
C PHE A 434 -25.33 -14.14 1.50
N GLU A 435 -25.66 -14.91 0.46
CA GLU A 435 -27.03 -14.91 -0.09
C GLU A 435 -28.05 -15.46 0.88
N GLU A 436 -27.72 -16.54 1.60
CA GLU A 436 -28.58 -17.09 2.65
C GLU A 436 -28.83 -16.06 3.75
N GLU A 437 -27.78 -15.43 4.29
CA GLU A 437 -27.93 -14.43 5.36
C GLU A 437 -28.62 -13.15 4.87
N TYR A 438 -28.39 -12.75 3.62
CA TYR A 438 -29.06 -11.62 2.99
C TYR A 438 -30.56 -11.89 2.85
N ASN A 439 -30.92 -13.07 2.32
CA ASN A 439 -32.32 -13.47 2.14
C ASN A 439 -33.04 -13.60 3.48
N ASN A 440 -32.38 -14.17 4.50
CA ASN A 440 -32.93 -14.24 5.85
C ASN A 440 -33.21 -12.84 6.42
N PHE A 441 -32.31 -11.89 6.21
CA PHE A 441 -32.45 -10.52 6.71
C PHE A 441 -33.57 -9.73 6.03
N ILE A 442 -33.79 -9.91 4.72
CA ILE A 442 -34.87 -9.19 4.02
C ILE A 442 -36.26 -9.82 4.23
N GLN A 443 -36.32 -11.07 4.68
CA GLN A 443 -37.56 -11.78 4.97
C GLN A 443 -38.02 -11.61 6.43
N SER A 444 -37.09 -11.30 7.35
CA SER A 444 -37.38 -10.88 8.73
C SER A 444 -37.86 -9.45 8.79
#